data_AF-A0A7C3R9D0-F1
#
_entry.id   AF-A0A7C3R9D0-F1
#
_cell.length_a   1.000
_cell.length_b   1.000
_cell.length_c   1.000
_cell.angle_alpha   90.00
_cell.angle_beta   90.00
_cell.angle_gamma   90.00
#
_symmetry.space_group_name_H-M   'P 1'
#
loop_
_entity.id
_entity.type
_entity.pdbx_description
1 polymer ?
#
loop_
_entity_poly.entity_id
_entity_poly.type
_entity_poly.pdbx_seq_one_letter_code
_entity_poly.pdbx_strand_id
1 'polypeptide(L)'
;MLDVNLAKRVEELERRVRELESIVKGRILIVREISRDEARKLLLDYLKDKKGEIVTPLTISEGLQIFYEIAHSSILELIKDGKLQPAGEYNE
;
A
#
# COMPACT_ATOMS: atom_id res chain seq x y z
N MET A 1 48.76 -7.22 2.18
CA MET A 1 48.03 -6.41 3.19
C MET A 1 46.79 -5.73 2.62
N LEU A 2 46.83 -5.18 1.39
CA LEU A 2 45.65 -4.62 0.71
C LEU A 2 44.53 -5.65 0.48
N ASP A 3 44.86 -6.88 0.08
CA ASP A 3 43.86 -7.92 -0.22
C ASP A 3 43.05 -8.36 1.00
N VAL A 4 43.68 -8.41 2.18
CA VAL A 4 43.01 -8.77 3.44
C VAL A 4 42.02 -7.68 3.87
N ASN A 5 42.32 -6.42 3.57
CA ASN A 5 41.44 -5.29 3.87
C ASN A 5 40.26 -5.22 2.89
N LEU A 6 40.52 -5.52 1.62
CA LEU A 6 39.47 -5.66 0.60
C LEU A 6 38.51 -6.81 0.96
N ALA A 7 39.04 -7.98 1.33
CA ALA A 7 38.25 -9.15 1.69
C ALA A 7 37.30 -8.86 2.86
N LYS A 8 37.80 -8.22 3.93
CA LYS A 8 36.96 -7.81 5.07
C LYS A 8 35.86 -6.82 4.68
N ARG A 9 36.16 -5.87 3.78
CA ARG A 9 35.16 -4.91 3.29
C ARG A 9 34.08 -5.57 2.43
N VAL A 10 34.45 -6.57 1.63
CA VAL A 10 33.49 -7.36 0.83
C VAL A 10 32.60 -8.19 1.75
N GLU A 11 33.17 -8.83 2.77
CA GLU A 11 32.41 -9.63 3.74
C GLU A 11 31.40 -8.79 4.55
N GLU A 12 31.80 -7.59 4.98
CA GLU A 12 30.90 -6.62 5.63
C GLU A 12 29.78 -6.16 4.68
N LEU A 13 30.09 -5.92 3.41
CA LEU A 13 29.10 -5.55 2.38
C LEU A 13 28.10 -6.68 2.15
N GLU A 14 28.56 -7.93 2.04
CA GLU A 14 27.69 -9.09 1.88
C GLU A 14 26.76 -9.27 3.09
N ARG A 15 27.26 -9.06 4.32
CA ARG A 15 26.41 -9.11 5.53
C ARG A 15 25.31 -8.05 5.47
N ARG A 16 25.66 -6.81 5.14
CA ARG A 16 24.70 -5.69 5.05
C ARG A 16 23.67 -5.90 3.94
N VAL A 17 24.06 -6.48 2.81
CA VAL A 17 23.13 -6.85 1.73
C VAL A 17 22.11 -7.89 2.23
N ARG A 18 22.56 -8.95 2.93
CA ARG A 18 21.64 -9.95 3.48
C ARG A 18 20.68 -9.39 4.52
N GLU A 19 21.15 -8.49 5.38
CA GLU A 19 20.30 -7.78 6.34
C GLU A 19 19.22 -6.94 5.63
N LEU A 20 19.61 -6.18 4.60
CA LEU A 20 18.67 -5.42 3.78
C LEU A 20 17.68 -6.31 3.04
N GLU A 21 18.12 -7.40 2.43
CA GLU A 21 17.25 -8.37 1.77
C GLU A 21 16.24 -8.98 2.75
N SER A 22 16.65 -9.27 3.99
CA SER A 22 15.73 -9.77 5.03
C SER A 22 14.69 -8.73 5.44
N ILE A 23 15.08 -7.46 5.53
CA ILE A 23 14.16 -6.35 5.84
C ILE A 23 13.16 -6.13 4.71
N VAL A 24 13.64 -6.16 3.46
CA VAL A 24 12.82 -5.92 2.27
C VAL A 24 11.89 -7.11 2.01
N LYS A 25 12.33 -8.36 2.16
CA LYS A 25 11.48 -9.56 2.01
C LYS A 25 10.25 -9.53 2.93
N GLY A 26 10.33 -8.89 4.10
CA GLY A 26 9.19 -8.70 4.99
C GLY A 26 8.25 -7.54 4.64
N ARG A 27 8.58 -6.71 3.64
CA ARG A 27 7.91 -5.43 3.33
C ARG A 27 7.54 -5.22 1.86
N ILE A 28 7.67 -6.24 1.02
CA ILE A 28 7.14 -6.14 -0.36
C ILE A 28 5.61 -6.23 -0.27
N LEU A 29 4.96 -5.06 -0.26
CA LEU A 29 3.54 -4.94 -0.57
C LEU A 29 3.37 -5.32 -2.04
N ILE A 30 2.90 -6.54 -2.30
CA ILE A 30 2.50 -6.96 -3.63
C ILE A 30 1.21 -6.19 -3.95
N VAL A 31 1.35 -5.06 -4.64
CA VAL A 31 0.20 -4.29 -5.11
C VAL A 31 -0.43 -5.04 -6.26
N ARG A 32 -1.74 -5.33 -6.14
CA ARG A 32 -2.50 -5.98 -7.20
C ARG A 32 -2.89 -4.93 -8.23
N GLU A 33 -2.52 -5.16 -9.48
CA GLU A 33 -3.04 -4.41 -10.62
C GLU A 33 -4.43 -4.95 -10.94
N ILE A 34 -5.46 -4.17 -10.60
CA ILE A 34 -6.86 -4.57 -10.76
C ILE A 34 -7.62 -3.52 -11.57
N SER A 35 -8.70 -3.96 -12.23
CA SER A 35 -9.61 -3.04 -12.91
C SER A 35 -10.37 -2.16 -11.92
N ARG A 36 -10.89 -1.01 -12.38
CA ARG A 36 -11.71 -0.13 -11.52
C ARG A 36 -12.99 -0.82 -11.03
N ASP A 37 -13.65 -1.60 -11.88
CA ASP A 37 -14.88 -2.32 -11.51
C ASP A 37 -14.62 -3.36 -10.42
N GLU A 38 -13.47 -4.03 -10.48
CA GLU A 38 -13.02 -4.98 -9.47
C GLU A 38 -12.65 -4.27 -8.17
N ALA A 39 -11.89 -3.16 -8.27
CA ALA A 39 -11.56 -2.33 -7.13
C ALA A 39 -12.82 -1.87 -6.40
N ARG A 40 -13.84 -1.43 -7.14
CA ARG A 40 -15.11 -0.99 -6.59
C ARG A 40 -15.83 -2.09 -5.81
N LYS A 41 -15.84 -3.33 -6.32
CA LYS A 41 -16.43 -4.47 -5.60
C LYS A 41 -15.67 -4.76 -4.31
N LEU A 42 -14.34 -4.85 -4.39
CA LEU A 42 -13.48 -5.08 -3.23
C LEU A 42 -13.63 -3.99 -2.17
N LEU A 43 -13.74 -2.74 -2.59
CA LEU A 43 -13.90 -1.58 -1.71
C LEU A 43 -15.27 -1.62 -1.01
N LEU A 44 -16.34 -1.92 -1.74
CA LEU A 44 -17.66 -2.12 -1.13
C LEU A 44 -17.68 -3.26 -0.11
N ASP A 45 -17.00 -4.37 -0.41
CA ASP A 45 -16.90 -5.50 0.52
C ASP A 45 -16.08 -5.14 1.76
N TYR A 46 -14.94 -4.46 1.59
CA TYR A 46 -14.10 -3.96 2.69
C TYR A 46 -14.83 -3.02 3.63
N LEU A 47 -15.75 -2.20 3.10
CA LEU A 47 -16.49 -1.21 3.87
C LEU A 47 -17.67 -1.79 4.66
N LYS A 48 -18.14 -3.02 4.36
CA LYS A 48 -19.28 -3.63 5.07
C LYS A 48 -19.05 -3.71 6.57
N ASP A 49 -17.82 -4.03 6.97
CA ASP A 49 -17.43 -4.20 8.37
C ASP A 49 -16.97 -2.89 9.02
N LYS A 50 -16.93 -1.79 8.27
CA LYS A 50 -16.43 -0.47 8.72
C LYS A 50 -17.54 0.58 8.83
N LYS A 51 -18.78 0.14 9.00
CA LYS A 51 -19.94 1.04 9.06
C LYS A 51 -19.82 1.99 10.26
N GLY A 52 -19.75 3.29 9.97
CA GLY A 52 -19.61 4.34 10.99
C GLY A 52 -18.16 4.71 11.32
N GLU A 53 -17.18 4.03 10.72
CA GLU A 53 -15.78 4.43 10.81
C GLU A 53 -15.42 5.47 9.73
N ILE A 54 -14.50 6.36 10.06
CA ILE A 54 -13.85 7.22 9.07
C ILE A 54 -12.72 6.42 8.42
N VAL A 55 -12.78 6.32 7.10
CA VAL A 55 -11.76 5.64 6.29
C VAL A 55 -11.10 6.64 5.34
N THR A 56 -9.81 6.47 5.11
CA THR A 56 -9.05 7.27 4.14
C THR A 56 -8.65 6.42 2.93
N PRO A 57 -8.39 7.03 1.76
CA PRO A 57 -7.87 6.31 0.60
C PRO A 57 -6.59 5.51 0.89
N LEU A 58 -5.70 6.04 1.75
CA LEU A 58 -4.47 5.35 2.15
C LEU A 58 -4.77 4.07 2.92
N THR A 59 -5.61 4.13 3.96
CA THR A 59 -6.03 2.93 4.73
C THR A 59 -6.66 1.85 3.86
N ILE A 60 -7.42 2.25 2.84
CA ILE A 60 -8.05 1.31 1.90
C ILE A 60 -7.02 0.72 0.96
N SER A 61 -6.12 1.53 0.41
CA SER A 61 -5.02 1.08 -0.45
C SER A 61 -4.14 0.05 0.25
N GLU A 62 -3.78 0.30 1.50
CA GLU A 62 -3.00 -0.64 2.32
C GLU A 62 -3.79 -1.90 2.66
N GLY A 63 -5.05 -1.75 3.09
CA GLY A 63 -5.91 -2.87 3.47
C GLY A 63 -6.26 -3.81 2.32
N LEU A 64 -6.41 -3.27 1.11
CA LEU A 64 -6.73 -4.02 -0.10
C LEU A 64 -5.50 -4.37 -0.95
N GLN A 65 -4.33 -3.82 -0.61
CA GLN A 65 -3.11 -3.94 -1.42
C GLN A 65 -3.32 -3.51 -2.88
N ILE A 66 -3.97 -2.37 -3.08
CA ILE A 66 -4.25 -1.78 -4.39
C ILE A 66 -3.57 -0.42 -4.50
N PHE A 67 -3.34 0.07 -5.72
CA PHE A 67 -2.78 1.40 -5.93
C PHE A 67 -3.62 2.49 -5.28
N TYR A 68 -2.95 3.48 -4.68
CA TYR A 68 -3.59 4.61 -4.00
C TYR A 68 -4.56 5.35 -4.94
N GLU A 69 -4.14 5.57 -6.18
CA GLU A 69 -4.90 6.25 -7.22
C GLU A 69 -6.22 5.52 -7.53
N ILE A 70 -6.18 4.19 -7.52
CA ILE A 70 -7.37 3.35 -7.72
C ILE A 70 -8.29 3.44 -6.51
N ALA A 71 -7.75 3.36 -5.29
CA ALA A 71 -8.53 3.52 -4.07
C ALA A 71 -9.20 4.91 -4.00
N HIS A 72 -8.43 5.97 -4.27
CA HIS A 72 -8.89 7.35 -4.24
C HIS A 72 -10.01 7.60 -5.27
N SER A 73 -9.79 7.25 -6.53
CA SER A 73 -10.81 7.42 -7.58
C SER A 73 -12.09 6.62 -7.29
N SER A 74 -11.96 5.39 -6.78
CA SER A 74 -13.11 4.55 -6.42
C SER A 74 -13.92 5.15 -5.26
N ILE A 75 -13.26 5.75 -4.25
CA ILE A 75 -13.95 6.43 -3.15
C ILE A 75 -14.73 7.64 -3.64
N LEU A 76 -14.13 8.46 -4.51
CA LEU A 76 -14.81 9.62 -5.09
C LEU A 76 -16.06 9.22 -5.89
N GLU A 77 -15.99 8.13 -6.66
CA GLU A 77 -17.16 7.58 -7.37
C GLU A 77 -18.24 7.09 -6.38
N LEU A 78 -17.86 6.40 -5.31
CA LEU A 78 -18.82 5.95 -4.29
C LEU A 78 -19.48 7.10 -3.52
N ILE A 79 -18.78 8.22 -3.33
CA ILE A 79 -19.36 9.46 -2.78
C ILE A 79 -20.35 10.07 -3.78
N LYS A 80 -19.98 10.16 -5.06
CA LYS A 80 -20.87 10.65 -6.14
C LYS A 80 -22.15 9.81 -6.24
N ASP A 81 -22.04 8.50 -6.03
CA ASP A 81 -23.16 7.56 -6.04
C ASP A 81 -23.97 7.54 -4.72
N GLY A 82 -23.62 8.37 -3.73
CA GLY A 82 -24.31 8.46 -2.45
C GLY A 82 -24.12 7.25 -1.53
N LYS A 83 -23.16 6.36 -1.82
CA LYS A 83 -22.84 5.18 -1.00
C LYS A 83 -21.90 5.49 0.16
N LEU A 84 -21.16 6.59 0.07
CA LEU A 84 -20.28 7.11 1.11
C LEU A 84 -20.58 8.59 1.37
N GLN A 85 -20.32 9.03 2.59
CA GLN A 85 -20.37 10.44 2.96
C GLN A 85 -18.96 10.96 3.21
N PRO A 86 -18.61 12.15 2.69
CA PRO A 86 -17.33 12.78 3.00
C PRO A 86 -17.29 13.15 4.49
N ALA A 87 -16.18 12.84 5.16
CA ALA A 87 -15.97 13.13 6.58
C ALA A 87 -15.40 14.54 6.86
N GLY A 88 -15.24 15.37 5.81
CA GLY A 88 -14.72 16.74 5.88
C GLY A 88 -14.63 17.38 4.49
N GLU A 89 -14.21 18.64 4.42
CA GLU A 89 -13.94 19.32 3.15
C GLU A 89 -12.68 18.74 2.50
N TYR A 90 -12.86 18.09 1.35
CA TYR A 90 -11.76 17.77 0.44
C TYR A 90 -11.33 19.08 -0.24
N ASN A 91 -10.28 19.70 0.28
CA ASN A 91 -9.61 20.79 -0.43
C ASN A 91 -8.66 20.13 -1.45
N GLU A 92 -9.02 20.24 -2.73
CA GLU A 92 -8.14 19.92 -3.87
C GLU A 92 -6.84 20.72 -3.83
#